data_AF-A0A942UX60-F1
#
_entry.id   AF-A0A942UX60-F1
#
_cell.length_a   1.000
_cell.length_b   1.000
_cell.length_c   1.000
_cell.angle_alpha   90.00
_cell.angle_beta   90.00
_cell.angle_gamma   90.00
#
_symmetry.space_group_name_H-M   'P 1'
#
loop_
_entity.id
_entity.type
_entity.pdbx_description
1 polymer ?
#
loop_
_entity_poly.entity_id
_entity_poly.type
_entity_poly.pdbx_seq_one_letter_code
_entity_poly.pdbx_strand_id
1 'polypeptide(L)'
;MLTPVYNFKNNSYPSKRVAPYRPFYRFNNRSDSYSFKGSEGLIERENMRDLESLARAYKEVFEVLDLKTDEGIKKIEKDIEGLKLWKGITFCNVGKEKNTVYLNVPRSKKAGGIMKIVVSTEDSKKSKTWLIKDFSKVVKNSSLKSNNYEFYSQEEIEKYGLNKELKSLIEDIDPMLLKLRIAVQKRNGQDLKPSAAVLTEDMSAKLRNIKFLNSEIDSILDTKSRKTVIKLKDEFGDYNGITGQAAHMFKNVGPDKLKIVCSSVQNINHGEMMRLLAFNRDDEIVAGFLFKDFDKIVSNYNPKYIAVIPEKLNFVNINEIEDEKYSKELPELLSLAEAKLESFKSFLLTPPPSPKNTGFLNSSDMFLVTSILSDFAEVSKRFDSLTPMQVFKIKDSYPNLEIAAGKRAFTFKIQNSVSKAQKISVLPVQSKYNTNLTKFTVACENGEPDETFLLKDNNKVVKNYNPQYPNVIPEVLKFYDEDEIKTLELSGYLQDLNSEMSAFRNYVFEQTNIETKPVKIKHCVERKIRENKKLRVQKTDYDKLNKKAFKLLVKNCTEDFNSAIKSLNEKPEEFKEMMDSIQKRVDEYLFNKTKTDSNF
;
A
#
# COMPACT_ATOMS: atom_id res chain seq x y z
N MET A 1 -11.48 -67.71 -12.46
CA MET A 1 -12.80 -67.04 -12.56
C MET A 1 -13.28 -66.77 -11.16
N LEU A 2 -13.50 -65.50 -10.79
CA LEU A 2 -14.37 -65.03 -9.69
C LEU A 2 -14.15 -63.50 -9.56
N THR A 3 -15.16 -62.73 -9.97
CA THR A 3 -15.31 -61.29 -9.66
C THR A 3 -16.63 -61.11 -8.94
N PRO A 4 -16.67 -60.47 -7.76
CA PRO A 4 -17.91 -59.95 -7.20
C PRO A 4 -18.11 -58.49 -7.62
N VAL A 5 -19.32 -58.23 -8.08
CA VAL A 5 -19.93 -56.93 -8.32
C VAL A 5 -20.36 -56.34 -6.97
N TYR A 6 -19.92 -55.12 -6.65
CA TYR A 6 -20.50 -54.36 -5.53
C TYR A 6 -21.33 -53.18 -6.05
N ASN A 7 -22.64 -53.31 -5.82
CA ASN A 7 -23.66 -52.27 -5.92
C ASN A 7 -23.46 -51.24 -4.80
N PHE A 8 -23.61 -49.95 -5.13
CA PHE A 8 -24.00 -48.95 -4.14
C PHE A 8 -25.34 -48.32 -4.55
N LYS A 9 -26.32 -48.51 -3.67
CA LYS A 9 -27.67 -47.96 -3.71
C LYS A 9 -27.65 -46.46 -3.36
N ASN A 10 -28.48 -45.72 -4.06
CA ASN A 10 -28.92 -44.36 -3.76
C ASN A 10 -29.50 -44.23 -2.34
N ASN A 11 -29.07 -43.20 -1.62
CA ASN A 11 -29.86 -42.55 -0.57
C ASN A 11 -29.97 -41.06 -0.90
N SER A 12 -31.18 -40.63 -1.28
CA SER A 12 -31.69 -39.25 -1.32
C SER A 12 -32.04 -38.80 0.12
N TYR A 13 -31.77 -37.56 0.57
CA TYR A 13 -32.51 -36.28 0.38
C TYR A 13 -31.79 -35.18 1.24
N PRO A 14 -32.19 -33.88 1.29
CA PRO A 14 -32.47 -32.91 0.23
C PRO A 14 -31.73 -31.56 0.48
N SER A 15 -30.96 -31.02 -0.48
CA SER A 15 -30.45 -29.64 -0.36
C SER A 15 -31.49 -28.62 -0.84
N LYS A 16 -31.98 -27.80 0.10
CA LYS A 16 -32.77 -26.59 -0.18
C LYS A 16 -32.04 -25.68 -1.17
N ARG A 17 -32.83 -25.13 -2.10
CA ARG A 17 -32.43 -24.23 -3.18
C ARG A 17 -31.65 -23.02 -2.66
N VAL A 18 -30.42 -22.86 -3.15
CA VAL A 18 -29.81 -21.55 -3.36
C VAL A 18 -29.45 -21.51 -4.83
N ALA A 19 -30.06 -20.57 -5.56
CA ALA A 19 -29.87 -20.43 -7.00
C ALA A 19 -28.39 -20.17 -7.30
N PRO A 20 -27.73 -20.94 -8.20
CA PRO A 20 -26.40 -20.59 -8.64
C PRO A 20 -26.50 -19.32 -9.49
N TYR A 21 -25.85 -18.27 -9.00
CA TYR A 21 -25.55 -17.04 -9.72
C TYR A 21 -24.88 -17.42 -11.04
N ARG A 22 -25.62 -17.35 -12.16
CA ARG A 22 -25.07 -17.56 -13.50
C ARG A 22 -24.41 -16.24 -13.93
N PRO A 23 -23.09 -16.19 -14.17
CA PRO A 23 -22.54 -15.07 -14.91
C PRO A 23 -23.13 -15.10 -16.32
N PHE A 24 -23.83 -14.01 -16.68
CA PHE A 24 -24.33 -13.74 -18.02
C PHE A 24 -23.15 -13.60 -18.98
N TYR A 25 -22.70 -14.71 -19.56
CA TYR A 25 -21.99 -14.66 -20.83
C TYR A 25 -23.02 -14.70 -21.95
N ARG A 26 -23.28 -13.52 -22.54
CA ARG A 26 -24.00 -13.43 -23.81
C ARG A 26 -23.19 -14.20 -24.85
N PHE A 27 -23.69 -15.36 -25.26
CA PHE A 27 -23.40 -15.89 -26.58
C PHE A 27 -23.97 -14.89 -27.59
N ASN A 28 -23.13 -14.00 -28.12
CA ASN A 28 -23.43 -13.39 -29.40
C ASN A 28 -23.27 -14.49 -30.45
N ASN A 29 -24.37 -15.20 -30.71
CA ASN A 29 -24.62 -15.80 -32.01
C ASN A 29 -24.70 -14.65 -33.03
N ARG A 30 -23.55 -14.26 -33.57
CA ARG A 30 -23.49 -13.71 -34.92
C ARG A 30 -22.87 -14.79 -35.79
N SER A 31 -23.77 -15.58 -36.35
CA SER A 31 -23.54 -16.32 -37.58
C SER A 31 -23.30 -15.31 -38.70
N ASP A 32 -22.05 -14.89 -38.87
CA ASP A 32 -21.58 -14.37 -40.15
C ASP A 32 -21.05 -15.57 -40.96
N SER A 33 -21.99 -16.29 -41.55
CA SER A 33 -21.74 -17.33 -42.55
C SER A 33 -21.65 -16.68 -43.93
N TYR A 34 -20.47 -16.69 -44.56
CA TYR A 34 -20.17 -16.79 -46.02
C TYR A 34 -18.62 -16.90 -46.15
N SER A 35 -17.96 -17.68 -47.00
CA SER A 35 -18.30 -18.67 -48.03
C SER A 35 -17.05 -19.53 -48.36
N PHE A 36 -17.29 -20.77 -48.79
CA PHE A 36 -16.44 -21.77 -49.48
C PHE A 36 -14.90 -21.76 -49.32
N LYS A 37 -14.39 -22.75 -48.56
CA LYS A 37 -13.16 -23.51 -48.90
C LYS A 37 -13.56 -25.00 -48.88
N GLY A 38 -13.06 -25.80 -49.84
CA GLY A 38 -13.48 -27.19 -50.07
C GLY A 38 -13.48 -28.08 -48.82
N SER A 39 -14.20 -29.20 -48.88
CA SER A 39 -14.26 -30.18 -47.79
C SER A 39 -12.85 -30.53 -47.31
N GLU A 40 -12.60 -30.29 -46.02
CA GLU A 40 -11.35 -30.70 -45.37
C GLU A 40 -11.16 -32.19 -45.61
N GLY A 41 -10.04 -32.56 -46.24
CA GLY A 41 -9.73 -33.95 -46.52
C GLY A 41 -9.43 -34.70 -45.23
N LEU A 42 -9.90 -35.94 -45.16
CA LEU A 42 -9.61 -36.84 -44.06
C LEU A 42 -8.62 -37.90 -44.53
N ILE A 43 -7.61 -38.18 -43.72
CA ILE A 43 -6.76 -39.34 -43.94
C ILE A 43 -7.57 -40.63 -43.74
N GLU A 44 -7.07 -41.72 -44.29
CA GLU A 44 -7.68 -43.03 -44.13
C GLU A 44 -7.86 -43.42 -42.67
N ARG A 45 -8.95 -44.14 -42.39
CA ARG A 45 -9.33 -44.55 -41.03
C ARG A 45 -8.26 -45.41 -40.34
N GLU A 46 -7.49 -46.18 -41.11
CA GLU A 46 -6.35 -46.97 -40.60
C GLU A 46 -5.26 -46.04 -40.06
N ASN A 47 -4.77 -45.11 -40.88
CA ASN A 47 -3.78 -44.11 -40.47
C ASN A 47 -4.24 -43.28 -39.27
N MET A 48 -5.51 -42.90 -39.22
CA MET A 48 -6.08 -42.20 -38.06
C MET A 48 -5.96 -43.02 -36.77
N ARG A 49 -6.33 -44.31 -36.80
CA ARG A 49 -6.24 -45.21 -35.63
C ARG A 49 -4.79 -45.43 -35.19
N ASP A 50 -3.88 -45.56 -36.15
CA ASP A 50 -2.47 -45.77 -35.84
C ASP A 50 -1.85 -44.51 -35.23
N LEU A 51 -2.20 -43.31 -35.72
CA LEU A 51 -1.79 -42.04 -35.12
C LEU A 51 -2.35 -41.85 -33.71
N GLU A 52 -3.60 -42.24 -33.46
CA GLU A 52 -4.17 -42.25 -32.10
C GLU A 52 -3.41 -43.21 -31.18
N SER A 53 -3.04 -44.39 -31.68
CA SER A 53 -2.24 -45.38 -30.96
C SER A 53 -0.85 -44.84 -30.62
N LEU A 54 -0.15 -44.25 -31.59
CA LEU A 54 1.14 -43.58 -31.39
C LEU A 54 1.02 -42.43 -30.37
N ALA A 55 -0.04 -41.64 -30.44
CA ALA A 55 -0.27 -40.55 -29.48
C ALA A 55 -0.50 -41.06 -28.06
N ARG A 56 -1.20 -42.19 -27.90
CA ARG A 56 -1.39 -42.84 -26.60
C ARG A 56 -0.06 -43.38 -26.06
N ALA A 57 0.67 -44.13 -26.87
CA ALA A 57 2.00 -44.66 -26.55
C ALA A 57 2.99 -43.56 -26.15
N TYR A 58 3.02 -42.45 -26.90
CA TYR A 58 3.81 -41.26 -26.58
C TYR A 58 3.48 -40.71 -25.19
N LYS A 59 2.20 -40.59 -24.86
CA LYS A 59 1.75 -40.09 -23.54
C LYS A 59 2.17 -41.03 -22.42
N GLU A 60 1.97 -42.34 -22.57
CA GLU A 60 2.39 -43.35 -21.58
C GLU A 60 3.90 -43.30 -21.32
N VAL A 61 4.72 -43.19 -22.37
CA VAL A 61 6.19 -43.04 -22.23
C VAL A 61 6.51 -41.83 -21.37
N PHE A 62 5.90 -40.69 -21.69
CA PHE A 62 6.19 -39.45 -20.99
C PHE A 62 5.61 -39.34 -19.59
N GLU A 63 4.53 -40.06 -19.27
CA GLU A 63 4.05 -40.20 -17.89
C GLU A 63 5.12 -40.83 -17.00
N VAL A 64 5.85 -41.83 -17.51
CA VAL A 64 6.96 -42.46 -16.78
C VAL A 64 8.21 -41.58 -16.79
N LEU A 65 8.59 -41.00 -17.93
CA LEU A 65 9.78 -40.15 -18.03
C LEU A 65 9.67 -38.89 -17.15
N ASP A 66 8.49 -38.33 -16.98
CA ASP A 66 8.28 -37.17 -16.11
C ASP A 66 8.65 -37.44 -14.63
N LEU A 67 8.65 -38.71 -14.22
CA LEU A 67 9.03 -39.18 -12.88
C LEU A 67 10.53 -39.50 -12.73
N LYS A 68 11.32 -39.54 -13.81
CA LYS A 68 12.75 -39.93 -13.79
C LYS A 68 13.68 -38.76 -13.56
N THR A 69 14.80 -38.97 -12.85
CA THR A 69 15.90 -37.98 -12.80
C THR A 69 16.52 -37.80 -14.19
N ASP A 70 17.25 -36.71 -14.39
CA ASP A 70 17.97 -36.46 -15.66
C ASP A 70 18.98 -37.59 -15.96
N GLU A 71 19.61 -38.16 -14.93
CA GLU A 71 20.47 -39.33 -15.08
C GLU A 71 19.69 -40.58 -15.49
N GLY A 72 18.50 -40.80 -14.92
CA GLY A 72 17.60 -41.87 -15.31
C GLY A 72 17.16 -41.76 -16.78
N ILE A 73 16.86 -40.54 -17.25
CA ILE A 73 16.55 -40.27 -18.66
C ILE A 73 17.78 -40.58 -19.54
N LYS A 74 18.98 -40.11 -19.17
CA LYS A 74 20.22 -40.40 -19.91
C LYS A 74 20.52 -41.89 -19.99
N LYS A 75 20.21 -42.66 -18.96
CA LYS A 75 20.33 -44.14 -19.00
C LYS A 75 19.38 -44.72 -20.05
N ILE A 76 18.13 -44.24 -20.13
CA ILE A 76 17.15 -44.68 -21.15
C ILE A 76 17.62 -44.33 -22.56
N GLU A 77 18.17 -43.13 -22.75
CA GLU A 77 18.77 -42.73 -24.03
C GLU A 77 19.93 -43.64 -24.44
N LYS A 78 20.74 -44.14 -23.49
CA LYS A 78 21.85 -45.07 -23.78
C LYS A 78 21.40 -46.47 -24.16
N ASP A 79 20.22 -46.91 -23.74
CA ASP A 79 19.70 -48.25 -24.08
C ASP A 79 19.26 -48.37 -25.54
N ILE A 80 19.02 -47.23 -26.20
CA ILE A 80 18.51 -47.16 -27.57
C ILE A 80 19.41 -46.22 -28.37
N GLU A 81 20.24 -46.81 -29.23
CA GLU A 81 21.12 -46.06 -30.12
C GLU A 81 20.33 -45.03 -30.95
N GLY A 82 20.81 -43.78 -30.97
CA GLY A 82 20.18 -42.70 -31.74
C GLY A 82 18.92 -42.09 -31.10
N LEU A 83 18.57 -42.43 -29.86
CA LEU A 83 17.45 -41.82 -29.14
C LEU A 83 17.84 -40.51 -28.44
N LYS A 84 16.98 -39.49 -28.55
CA LYS A 84 17.04 -38.27 -27.72
C LYS A 84 15.66 -37.88 -27.19
N LEU A 85 15.55 -37.56 -25.91
CA LEU A 85 14.31 -37.29 -25.18
C LEU A 85 14.18 -35.82 -24.75
N TRP A 86 14.59 -34.86 -25.61
CA TRP A 86 14.54 -33.42 -25.33
C TRP A 86 13.32 -32.74 -25.95
N LYS A 87 12.39 -32.23 -25.11
CA LYS A 87 11.14 -31.53 -25.50
C LYS A 87 10.21 -32.31 -26.45
N GLY A 88 10.47 -33.60 -26.66
CA GLY A 88 9.82 -34.54 -27.56
C GLY A 88 10.62 -35.83 -27.64
N ILE A 89 10.31 -36.70 -28.61
CA ILE A 89 11.06 -37.94 -28.87
C ILE A 89 11.75 -37.80 -30.22
N THR A 90 13.06 -37.96 -30.25
CA THR A 90 13.83 -38.00 -31.51
C THR A 90 14.44 -39.38 -31.65
N PHE A 91 14.18 -40.02 -32.79
CA PHE A 91 14.84 -41.25 -33.19
C PHE A 91 15.74 -40.94 -34.39
N CYS A 92 17.01 -41.29 -34.31
CA CYS A 92 17.92 -41.28 -35.47
C CYS A 92 17.92 -42.65 -36.16
N ASN A 93 18.31 -42.68 -37.43
CA ASN A 93 18.47 -43.92 -38.23
C ASN A 93 17.19 -44.77 -38.32
N VAL A 94 16.04 -44.12 -38.54
CA VAL A 94 14.73 -44.76 -38.65
C VAL A 94 14.41 -45.12 -40.11
N GLY A 95 13.84 -46.31 -40.32
CA GLY A 95 13.40 -46.78 -41.62
C GLY A 95 14.55 -47.11 -42.57
N LYS A 96 14.21 -47.46 -43.82
CA LYS A 96 15.20 -47.86 -44.84
C LYS A 96 16.14 -46.71 -45.23
N GLU A 97 15.66 -45.48 -45.15
CA GLU A 97 16.39 -44.26 -45.53
C GLU A 97 17.24 -43.68 -44.38
N LYS A 98 17.26 -44.35 -43.21
CA LYS A 98 17.99 -43.89 -42.00
C LYS A 98 17.64 -42.44 -41.60
N ASN A 99 16.36 -42.11 -41.67
CA ASN A 99 15.86 -40.79 -41.35
C ASN A 99 16.01 -40.46 -39.86
N THR A 100 16.15 -39.17 -39.55
CA THR A 100 15.93 -38.66 -38.19
C THR A 100 14.48 -38.20 -38.07
N VAL A 101 13.76 -38.75 -37.10
CA VAL A 101 12.34 -38.47 -36.88
C VAL A 101 12.15 -37.86 -35.50
N TYR A 102 11.59 -36.65 -35.45
CA TYR A 102 11.15 -35.98 -34.23
C TYR A 102 9.63 -36.04 -34.10
N LEU A 103 9.16 -36.61 -33.00
CA LEU A 103 7.75 -36.74 -32.65
C LEU A 103 7.44 -35.85 -31.44
N ASN A 104 6.36 -35.06 -31.54
CA ASN A 104 5.83 -34.29 -30.43
C ASN A 104 4.30 -34.27 -30.44
N VAL A 105 3.72 -34.64 -29.29
CA VAL A 105 2.28 -34.56 -29.03
C VAL A 105 2.07 -33.64 -27.82
N PRO A 106 1.50 -32.43 -28.00
CA PRO A 106 1.22 -31.52 -26.90
C PRO A 106 0.29 -32.15 -25.86
N ARG A 107 0.62 -31.95 -24.58
CA ARG A 107 -0.11 -32.56 -23.45
C ARG A 107 -1.25 -31.71 -22.90
N SER A 108 -1.37 -30.45 -23.31
CA SER A 108 -2.41 -29.56 -22.77
C SER A 108 -3.81 -29.93 -23.30
N LYS A 109 -4.83 -29.92 -22.44
CA LYS A 109 -6.24 -30.13 -22.84
C LYS A 109 -6.72 -29.12 -23.89
N LYS A 110 -6.09 -27.94 -23.96
CA LYS A 110 -6.41 -26.86 -24.90
C LYS A 110 -5.80 -27.06 -26.30
N ALA A 111 -4.90 -28.02 -26.49
CA ALA A 111 -4.18 -28.22 -27.75
C ALA A 111 -4.87 -29.14 -28.78
N GLY A 112 -6.11 -29.59 -28.52
CA GLY A 112 -7.00 -30.18 -29.54
C GLY A 112 -6.39 -31.27 -30.43
N GLY A 113 -5.83 -32.33 -29.83
CA GLY A 113 -5.42 -33.54 -30.58
C GLY A 113 -4.35 -33.30 -31.65
N ILE A 114 -3.44 -32.34 -31.45
CA ILE A 114 -2.38 -32.05 -32.41
C ILE A 114 -1.22 -33.05 -32.27
N MET A 115 -0.70 -33.54 -33.39
CA MET A 115 0.57 -34.26 -33.49
C MET A 115 1.50 -33.56 -34.48
N LYS A 116 2.76 -33.39 -34.10
CA LYS A 116 3.82 -32.90 -34.99
C LYS A 116 4.86 -33.99 -35.19
N ILE A 117 5.13 -34.33 -36.45
CA ILE A 117 6.21 -35.23 -36.86
C ILE A 117 7.13 -34.47 -37.79
N VAL A 118 8.43 -34.44 -37.50
CA VAL A 118 9.44 -33.83 -38.38
C VAL A 118 10.39 -34.91 -38.83
N VAL A 119 10.55 -35.06 -40.14
CA VAL A 119 11.44 -36.05 -40.76
C VAL A 119 12.56 -35.30 -41.47
N SER A 120 13.80 -35.61 -41.15
CA SER A 120 15.00 -35.05 -41.78
C SER A 120 15.96 -36.16 -42.20
N THR A 121 16.47 -36.07 -43.43
CA THR A 121 17.53 -36.95 -43.97
C THR A 121 18.90 -36.41 -43.61
N GLU A 122 19.90 -37.28 -43.39
CA GLU A 122 21.29 -36.86 -43.09
C GLU A 122 21.91 -36.03 -44.23
N ASP A 123 21.56 -36.31 -45.49
CA ASP A 123 22.20 -35.73 -46.67
C ASP A 123 21.55 -34.44 -47.20
N SER A 124 20.45 -33.96 -46.60
CA SER A 124 19.79 -32.75 -47.09
C SER A 124 19.31 -31.82 -45.98
N LYS A 125 19.53 -30.51 -46.15
CA LYS A 125 18.92 -29.44 -45.34
C LYS A 125 17.37 -29.40 -45.44
N LYS A 126 16.72 -30.44 -46.00
CA LYS A 126 15.28 -30.51 -46.20
C LYS A 126 14.65 -31.34 -45.07
N SER A 127 13.90 -30.67 -44.21
CA SER A 127 13.03 -31.30 -43.23
C SER A 127 11.58 -31.26 -43.70
N LYS A 128 10.90 -32.42 -43.75
CA LYS A 128 9.45 -32.47 -43.96
C LYS A 128 8.76 -32.42 -42.59
N THR A 129 7.84 -31.48 -42.41
CA THR A 129 7.04 -31.38 -41.18
C THR A 129 5.60 -31.80 -41.49
N TRP A 130 5.13 -32.78 -40.75
CA TRP A 130 3.72 -33.18 -40.68
C TRP A 130 3.11 -32.56 -39.43
N LEU A 131 2.07 -31.77 -39.62
CA LEU A 131 1.24 -31.27 -38.53
C LEU A 131 -0.17 -31.81 -38.74
N ILE A 132 -0.64 -32.62 -37.80
CA ILE A 132 -1.89 -33.37 -37.89
C ILE A 132 -2.78 -32.93 -36.75
N LYS A 133 -4.00 -32.49 -37.04
CA LYS A 133 -5.00 -32.08 -36.04
C LYS A 133 -6.07 -33.15 -35.90
N ASP A 134 -6.53 -33.36 -34.67
CA ASP A 134 -7.55 -34.36 -34.31
C ASP A 134 -7.21 -35.76 -34.86
N PHE A 135 -5.91 -36.04 -35.03
CA PHE A 135 -5.33 -37.25 -35.63
C PHE A 135 -5.91 -37.64 -37.01
N SER A 136 -6.63 -36.75 -37.70
CA SER A 136 -7.38 -37.06 -38.91
C SER A 136 -7.18 -36.06 -40.05
N LYS A 137 -6.72 -34.84 -39.74
CA LYS A 137 -6.58 -33.75 -40.71
C LYS A 137 -5.14 -33.28 -40.82
N VAL A 138 -4.60 -33.25 -42.04
CA VAL A 138 -3.22 -32.79 -42.30
C VAL A 138 -3.23 -31.29 -42.60
N VAL A 139 -2.38 -30.54 -41.91
CA VAL A 139 -2.22 -29.10 -42.09
C VAL A 139 -1.25 -28.80 -43.22
N LYS A 140 -1.67 -27.95 -44.15
CA LYS A 140 -0.92 -27.45 -45.31
C LYS A 140 -0.02 -26.25 -44.97
N ASN A 141 -0.53 -25.32 -44.16
CA ASN A 141 0.24 -24.15 -43.71
C ASN A 141 -0.17 -23.75 -42.28
N SER A 142 0.81 -23.37 -41.45
CA SER A 142 0.60 -22.93 -40.07
C SER A 142 1.09 -21.51 -39.87
N SER A 143 0.19 -20.54 -39.73
CA SER A 143 0.54 -19.26 -39.12
C SER A 143 0.40 -19.37 -37.61
N LEU A 144 1.53 -19.43 -36.90
CA LEU A 144 1.59 -19.53 -35.43
C LEU A 144 0.93 -18.34 -34.70
N LYS A 145 0.59 -17.25 -35.41
CA LYS A 145 0.06 -16.02 -34.80
C LYS A 145 -1.46 -15.98 -34.64
N SER A 146 -2.25 -16.87 -35.26
CA SER A 146 -3.72 -16.70 -35.29
C SER A 146 -4.60 -17.94 -35.15
N ASN A 147 -4.07 -19.13 -34.79
CA ASN A 147 -4.87 -20.37 -34.69
C ASN A 147 -5.64 -20.77 -35.97
N ASN A 148 -5.36 -20.14 -37.10
CA ASN A 148 -5.94 -20.46 -38.40
C ASN A 148 -5.07 -21.52 -39.09
N TYR A 149 -5.54 -22.76 -39.07
CA TYR A 149 -4.94 -23.87 -39.80
C TYR A 149 -5.58 -23.97 -41.18
N GLU A 150 -4.76 -24.09 -42.23
CA GLU A 150 -5.23 -24.49 -43.55
C GLU A 150 -4.99 -25.98 -43.73
N PHE A 151 -6.02 -26.74 -44.10
CA PHE A 151 -5.96 -28.20 -44.26
C PHE A 151 -5.90 -28.59 -45.74
N TYR A 152 -5.30 -29.74 -46.01
CA TYR A 152 -5.39 -30.36 -47.34
C TYR A 152 -6.83 -30.81 -47.63
N SER A 153 -7.29 -30.64 -48.86
CA SER A 153 -8.57 -31.20 -49.32
C SER A 153 -8.44 -32.71 -49.61
N GLN A 154 -9.57 -33.41 -49.79
CA GLN A 154 -9.57 -34.84 -50.13
C GLN A 154 -8.81 -35.14 -51.44
N GLU A 155 -9.05 -34.33 -52.47
CA GLU A 155 -8.35 -34.45 -53.76
C GLU A 155 -6.85 -34.22 -53.62
N GLU A 156 -6.43 -33.29 -52.76
CA GLU A 156 -5.01 -33.05 -52.50
C GLU A 156 -4.36 -34.21 -51.73
N ILE A 157 -5.07 -34.81 -50.76
CA ILE A 157 -4.59 -36.00 -50.03
C ILE A 157 -4.31 -37.15 -51.00
N GLU A 158 -5.22 -37.40 -51.94
CA GLU A 158 -5.09 -38.44 -52.96
C GLU A 158 -3.99 -38.09 -53.98
N LYS A 159 -4.01 -36.87 -54.52
CA LYS A 159 -3.03 -36.39 -55.51
C LYS A 159 -1.59 -36.44 -55.01
N TYR A 160 -1.35 -36.05 -53.75
CA TYR A 160 -0.02 -36.07 -53.15
C TYR A 160 0.31 -37.41 -52.47
N GLY A 161 -0.59 -38.40 -52.51
CA GLY A 161 -0.36 -39.72 -51.93
C GLY A 161 -0.12 -39.70 -50.41
N LEU A 162 -0.71 -38.73 -49.69
CA LEU A 162 -0.37 -38.47 -48.29
C LEU A 162 -0.69 -39.66 -47.38
N ASN A 163 -1.74 -40.44 -47.68
CA ASN A 163 -2.06 -41.65 -46.92
C ASN A 163 -0.95 -42.70 -46.99
N LYS A 164 -0.38 -42.93 -48.18
CA LYS A 164 0.68 -43.92 -48.38
C LYS A 164 1.97 -43.48 -47.69
N GLU A 165 2.31 -42.20 -47.78
CA GLU A 165 3.47 -41.65 -47.09
C GLU A 165 3.33 -41.68 -45.56
N LEU A 166 2.16 -41.30 -45.04
CA LEU A 166 1.88 -41.38 -43.60
C LEU A 166 1.94 -42.82 -43.10
N LYS A 167 1.38 -43.77 -43.84
CA LYS A 167 1.43 -45.20 -43.46
C LYS A 167 2.87 -45.69 -43.37
N SER A 168 3.69 -45.42 -44.39
CA SER A 168 5.12 -45.77 -44.37
C SER A 168 5.85 -45.13 -43.20
N LEU A 169 5.55 -43.85 -42.89
CA LEU A 169 6.17 -43.14 -41.77
C LEU A 169 5.76 -43.74 -40.40
N ILE A 170 4.49 -44.14 -40.26
CA ILE A 170 3.98 -44.80 -39.05
C ILE A 170 4.64 -46.17 -38.86
N GLU A 171 4.73 -46.97 -39.93
CA GLU A 171 5.39 -48.29 -39.93
C GLU A 171 6.88 -48.19 -39.54
N ASP A 172 7.53 -47.08 -39.88
CA ASP A 172 8.91 -46.79 -39.49
C ASP A 172 9.04 -46.36 -38.00
N ILE A 173 8.09 -45.58 -37.48
CA ILE A 173 8.10 -45.05 -36.11
C ILE A 173 7.67 -46.10 -35.08
N ASP A 174 6.64 -46.89 -35.37
CA ASP A 174 5.99 -47.77 -34.40
C ASP A 174 6.95 -48.77 -33.73
N PRO A 175 7.86 -49.46 -34.46
CA PRO A 175 8.83 -50.36 -33.85
C PRO A 175 9.81 -49.64 -32.91
N MET A 176 10.20 -48.40 -33.23
CA MET A 176 11.09 -47.60 -32.39
C MET A 176 10.39 -47.12 -31.12
N LEU A 177 9.13 -46.69 -31.24
CA LEU A 177 8.33 -46.31 -30.09
C LEU A 177 8.04 -47.51 -29.17
N LEU A 178 7.83 -48.71 -29.74
CA LEU A 178 7.70 -49.94 -28.98
C LEU A 178 8.99 -50.28 -28.21
N LYS A 179 10.17 -50.18 -28.85
CA LYS A 179 11.47 -50.34 -28.17
C LYS A 179 11.62 -49.37 -27.02
N LEU A 180 11.25 -48.10 -27.22
CA LEU A 180 11.27 -47.08 -26.18
C LEU A 180 10.33 -47.43 -25.01
N ARG A 181 9.09 -47.85 -25.29
CA ARG A 181 8.16 -48.30 -24.24
C ARG A 181 8.75 -49.45 -23.42
N ILE A 182 9.37 -50.43 -24.07
CA ILE A 182 10.03 -51.55 -23.37
C ILE A 182 11.20 -51.05 -22.51
N ALA A 183 12.06 -50.17 -23.02
CA ALA A 183 13.19 -49.61 -22.26
C ALA A 183 12.72 -48.80 -21.04
N VAL A 184 11.68 -48.00 -21.21
CA VAL A 184 11.05 -47.22 -20.12
C VAL A 184 10.45 -48.14 -19.07
N GLN A 185 9.75 -49.22 -19.48
CA GLN A 185 9.15 -50.20 -18.57
C GLN A 185 10.19 -51.05 -17.83
N LYS A 186 11.29 -51.43 -18.47
CA LYS A 186 12.41 -52.15 -17.81
C LYS A 186 12.97 -51.39 -16.61
N ARG A 187 12.94 -50.07 -16.67
CA ARG A 187 13.38 -49.18 -15.59
C ARG A 187 12.23 -48.65 -14.75
N ASN A 188 11.04 -49.24 -14.81
CA ASN A 188 9.93 -48.78 -13.98
C ASN A 188 10.32 -48.85 -12.49
N GLY A 189 9.99 -47.79 -11.74
CA GLY A 189 10.39 -47.68 -10.33
C GLY A 189 11.87 -47.33 -10.03
N GLN A 190 12.77 -47.30 -11.03
CA GLN A 190 14.21 -47.00 -10.83
C GLN A 190 14.57 -45.55 -11.19
N ASP A 191 15.69 -45.00 -10.69
CA ASP A 191 16.17 -43.65 -11.05
C ASP A 191 15.08 -42.55 -10.97
N LEU A 192 14.19 -42.69 -9.98
CA LEU A 192 13.06 -41.77 -9.80
C LEU A 192 13.55 -40.46 -9.20
N LYS A 193 12.88 -39.36 -9.58
CA LYS A 193 12.99 -38.11 -8.84
C LYS A 193 12.60 -38.38 -7.39
N PRO A 194 13.29 -37.78 -6.41
CA PRO A 194 12.87 -37.89 -5.04
C PRO A 194 11.43 -37.36 -4.90
N SER A 195 10.63 -38.05 -4.10
CA SER A 195 9.25 -37.68 -3.87
C SER A 195 9.16 -36.23 -3.38
N ALA A 196 8.10 -35.55 -3.79
CA ALA A 196 7.78 -34.24 -3.23
C ALA A 196 7.65 -34.38 -1.71
N ALA A 197 8.31 -33.50 -0.97
CA ALA A 197 8.12 -33.38 0.45
C ALA A 197 6.67 -32.99 0.74
N VAL A 198 6.14 -33.58 1.81
CA VAL A 198 4.85 -33.20 2.37
C VAL A 198 5.14 -32.43 3.65
N LEU A 199 4.47 -31.29 3.81
CA LEU A 199 4.51 -30.51 5.04
C LEU A 199 4.10 -31.38 6.23
N THR A 200 4.62 -31.07 7.40
CA THR A 200 4.16 -31.71 8.64
C THR A 200 2.67 -31.44 8.85
N GLU A 201 2.01 -32.29 9.63
CA GLU A 201 0.59 -32.15 9.93
C GLU A 201 0.29 -30.79 10.58
N ASP A 202 1.16 -30.33 11.48
CA ASP A 202 1.06 -29.02 12.12
C ASP A 202 1.10 -27.88 11.10
N MET A 203 2.13 -27.82 10.23
CA MET A 203 2.23 -26.79 9.19
C MET A 203 1.01 -26.78 8.25
N SER A 204 0.56 -27.96 7.85
CA SER A 204 -0.61 -28.13 6.98
C SER A 204 -1.89 -27.65 7.67
N ALA A 205 -2.04 -27.93 8.98
CA ALA A 205 -3.15 -27.46 9.79
C ALA A 205 -3.13 -25.92 9.91
N LYS A 206 -1.97 -25.33 10.19
CA LYS A 206 -1.78 -23.87 10.24
C LYS A 206 -2.16 -23.19 8.93
N LEU A 207 -1.73 -23.72 7.79
CA LEU A 207 -2.11 -23.17 6.48
C LEU A 207 -3.62 -23.19 6.24
N ARG A 208 -4.31 -24.27 6.64
CA ARG A 208 -5.77 -24.36 6.55
C ARG A 208 -6.45 -23.37 7.50
N ASN A 209 -5.95 -23.25 8.72
CA ASN A 209 -6.48 -22.30 9.70
C ASN A 209 -6.29 -20.85 9.24
N ILE A 210 -5.10 -20.49 8.73
CA ILE A 210 -4.83 -19.17 8.14
C ILE A 210 -5.83 -18.85 7.02
N LYS A 211 -6.10 -19.80 6.12
CA LYS A 211 -7.11 -19.59 5.07
C LYS A 211 -8.50 -19.35 5.65
N PHE A 212 -8.89 -20.14 6.65
CA PHE A 212 -10.17 -19.99 7.35
C PHE A 212 -10.28 -18.63 8.03
N LEU A 213 -9.26 -18.22 8.78
CA LEU A 213 -9.17 -16.91 9.44
C LEU A 213 -9.30 -15.76 8.45
N ASN A 214 -8.58 -15.81 7.32
CA ASN A 214 -8.72 -14.79 6.27
C ASN A 214 -10.18 -14.68 5.78
N SER A 215 -10.83 -15.81 5.49
CA SER A 215 -12.22 -15.82 5.03
C SER A 215 -13.22 -15.31 6.08
N GLU A 216 -13.00 -15.63 7.36
CA GLU A 216 -13.81 -15.09 8.45
C GLU A 216 -13.59 -13.58 8.63
N ILE A 217 -12.35 -13.11 8.57
CA ILE A 217 -12.02 -11.68 8.63
C ILE A 217 -12.70 -10.93 7.49
N ASP A 218 -12.59 -11.44 6.25
CA ASP A 218 -13.27 -10.85 5.09
C ASP A 218 -14.78 -10.79 5.31
N SER A 219 -15.39 -11.87 5.79
CA SER A 219 -16.83 -11.91 6.13
C SER A 219 -17.21 -10.87 7.20
N ILE A 220 -16.41 -10.72 8.26
CA ILE A 220 -16.64 -9.70 9.29
C ILE A 220 -16.53 -8.28 8.70
N LEU A 221 -15.54 -8.04 7.83
CA LEU A 221 -15.34 -6.72 7.22
C LEU A 221 -16.42 -6.38 6.20
N ASP A 222 -16.94 -7.36 5.44
CA ASP A 222 -18.01 -7.18 4.46
C ASP A 222 -19.35 -6.75 5.09
N THR A 223 -19.58 -7.11 6.37
CA THR A 223 -20.76 -6.62 7.13
C THR A 223 -20.66 -5.16 7.55
N LYS A 224 -19.48 -4.53 7.43
CA LYS A 224 -19.22 -3.17 7.92
C LYS A 224 -19.12 -2.18 6.76
N SER A 225 -19.43 -0.90 7.04
CA SER A 225 -19.28 0.14 6.02
C SER A 225 -17.81 0.35 5.64
N ARG A 226 -17.52 0.75 4.39
CA ARG A 226 -16.16 1.03 3.92
C ARG A 226 -15.41 2.02 4.82
N LYS A 227 -16.08 3.05 5.34
CA LYS A 227 -15.49 4.02 6.28
C LYS A 227 -15.08 3.35 7.60
N THR A 228 -15.92 2.46 8.12
CA THR A 228 -15.65 1.68 9.34
C THR A 228 -14.48 0.72 9.13
N VAL A 229 -14.41 0.04 7.98
CA VAL A 229 -13.32 -0.89 7.65
C VAL A 229 -11.97 -0.17 7.60
N ILE A 230 -11.91 1.00 6.96
CA ILE A 230 -10.69 1.81 6.91
C ILE A 230 -10.27 2.20 8.34
N LYS A 231 -11.21 2.72 9.14
CA LYS A 231 -10.95 3.11 10.53
C LYS A 231 -10.41 1.94 11.38
N LEU A 232 -11.02 0.76 11.31
CA LEU A 232 -10.58 -0.42 12.06
C LEU A 232 -9.19 -0.90 11.63
N LYS A 233 -8.90 -0.85 10.32
CA LYS A 233 -7.57 -1.18 9.80
C LYS A 233 -6.51 -0.17 10.29
N ASP A 234 -6.83 1.11 10.33
CA ASP A 234 -5.92 2.16 10.82
C ASP A 234 -5.72 2.07 12.35
N GLU A 235 -6.76 1.72 13.11
CA GLU A 235 -6.72 1.56 14.56
C GLU A 235 -5.93 0.30 14.99
N PHE A 236 -5.96 -0.75 14.17
CA PHE A 236 -5.08 -1.90 14.36
C PHE A 236 -3.66 -1.52 13.93
N GLY A 237 -2.86 -1.00 14.86
CA GLY A 237 -1.55 -0.38 14.58
C GLY A 237 -0.54 -1.25 13.83
N ASP A 238 -0.74 -2.58 13.80
CA ASP A 238 0.07 -3.55 13.06
C ASP A 238 -0.50 -3.90 11.67
N TYR A 239 -1.66 -3.38 11.28
CA TYR A 239 -2.16 -3.53 9.91
C TYR A 239 -1.33 -2.66 8.97
N ASN A 240 -1.01 -3.18 7.79
CA ASN A 240 -0.35 -2.44 6.74
C ASN A 240 -1.31 -2.25 5.56
N GLY A 241 -2.01 -1.12 5.55
CA GLY A 241 -2.97 -0.78 4.50
C GLY A 241 -2.28 -0.34 3.21
N ILE A 242 -2.22 -1.21 2.20
CA ILE A 242 -1.94 -0.79 0.82
C ILE A 242 -3.27 -0.68 0.07
N THR A 243 -3.55 0.51 -0.47
CA THR A 243 -4.72 0.74 -1.32
C THR A 243 -4.72 -0.20 -2.53
N GLY A 244 -5.76 -1.04 -2.65
CA GLY A 244 -5.96 -1.91 -3.81
C GLY A 244 -5.42 -3.35 -3.66
N GLN A 245 -4.83 -3.72 -2.53
CA GLN A 245 -4.48 -5.13 -2.26
C GLN A 245 -5.66 -5.87 -1.63
N ALA A 246 -5.96 -7.06 -2.16
CA ALA A 246 -7.02 -7.95 -1.67
C ALA A 246 -6.60 -8.76 -0.43
N ALA A 247 -5.32 -8.84 -0.10
CA ALA A 247 -4.80 -9.65 1.00
C ALA A 247 -4.53 -8.81 2.26
N HIS A 248 -4.75 -9.41 3.44
CA HIS A 248 -4.34 -8.80 4.71
C HIS A 248 -2.82 -8.89 4.88
N MET A 249 -2.19 -7.74 5.13
CA MET A 249 -0.77 -7.65 5.39
C MET A 249 -0.57 -6.98 6.75
N PHE A 250 0.32 -7.56 7.56
CA PHE A 250 0.65 -7.09 8.89
C PHE A 250 2.11 -6.66 8.96
N LYS A 251 2.42 -5.63 9.74
CA LYS A 251 3.77 -5.14 10.05
C LYS A 251 4.09 -5.40 11.52
N ASN A 252 5.36 -5.16 11.91
CA ASN A 252 5.85 -5.41 13.27
C ASN A 252 5.65 -6.86 13.73
N VAL A 253 5.82 -7.83 12.82
CA VAL A 253 5.64 -9.24 13.12
C VAL A 253 6.99 -9.88 13.50
N GLY A 254 7.02 -10.57 14.63
CA GLY A 254 8.24 -11.22 15.13
C GLY A 254 9.32 -10.25 15.64
N PRO A 255 10.46 -10.78 16.10
CA PRO A 255 11.57 -9.98 16.65
C PRO A 255 12.15 -8.99 15.63
N ASP A 256 12.21 -9.39 14.36
CA ASP A 256 12.78 -8.58 13.28
C ASP A 256 11.84 -7.48 12.76
N LYS A 257 10.62 -7.40 13.31
CA LYS A 257 9.56 -6.47 12.90
C LYS A 257 9.24 -6.57 11.41
N LEU A 258 9.07 -7.79 10.92
CA LEU A 258 8.77 -8.10 9.53
C LEU A 258 7.39 -7.58 9.12
N LYS A 259 7.20 -7.41 7.81
CA LYS A 259 5.87 -7.37 7.21
C LYS A 259 5.54 -8.75 6.67
N ILE A 260 4.39 -9.33 7.02
CA ILE A 260 3.98 -10.67 6.59
C ILE A 260 2.60 -10.60 5.91
N VAL A 261 2.47 -11.34 4.81
CA VAL A 261 1.20 -11.58 4.11
C VAL A 261 1.09 -13.07 3.80
N CYS A 262 -0.05 -13.67 4.18
CA CYS A 262 -0.38 -15.04 3.83
C CYS A 262 -1.78 -15.09 3.21
N SER A 263 -1.89 -15.46 1.93
CA SER A 263 -3.10 -15.28 1.13
C SER A 263 -3.32 -16.37 0.10
N SER A 264 -4.59 -16.66 -0.21
CA SER A 264 -4.95 -17.49 -1.37
C SER A 264 -4.64 -16.79 -2.69
N VAL A 265 -4.18 -17.55 -3.67
CA VAL A 265 -3.88 -17.12 -5.03
C VAL A 265 -4.59 -18.05 -6.02
N GLN A 266 -5.40 -17.50 -6.91
CA GLN A 266 -6.07 -18.25 -7.97
C GLN A 266 -5.24 -18.26 -9.25
N ASN A 267 -5.02 -19.44 -9.83
CA ASN A 267 -4.28 -19.61 -11.07
C ASN A 267 -5.09 -20.43 -12.08
N ILE A 268 -5.10 -20.01 -13.35
CA ILE A 268 -5.87 -20.64 -14.43
C ILE A 268 -5.47 -22.11 -14.65
N ASN A 269 -4.18 -22.43 -14.47
CA ASN A 269 -3.64 -23.76 -14.77
C ASN A 269 -3.64 -24.66 -13.52
N HIS A 270 -3.43 -24.08 -12.33
CA HIS A 270 -3.19 -24.83 -11.10
C HIS A 270 -4.31 -24.73 -10.06
N GLY A 271 -5.33 -23.90 -10.30
CA GLY A 271 -6.40 -23.63 -9.36
C GLY A 271 -5.94 -22.78 -8.18
N GLU A 272 -6.53 -23.03 -7.01
CA GLU A 272 -6.19 -22.32 -5.78
C GLU A 272 -4.86 -22.80 -5.18
N MET A 273 -4.04 -21.85 -4.75
CA MET A 273 -2.79 -22.03 -4.03
C MET A 273 -2.71 -21.07 -2.85
N MET A 274 -1.84 -21.34 -1.89
CA MET A 274 -1.54 -20.40 -0.79
C MET A 274 -0.17 -19.78 -1.01
N ARG A 275 -0.01 -18.51 -0.67
CA ARG A 275 1.26 -17.79 -0.75
C ARG A 275 1.56 -17.11 0.57
N LEU A 276 2.78 -17.31 1.07
CA LEU A 276 3.34 -16.64 2.24
C LEU A 276 4.52 -15.79 1.80
N LEU A 277 4.54 -14.50 2.15
CA LEU A 277 5.67 -13.60 1.89
C LEU A 277 6.00 -12.84 3.18
N ALA A 278 7.30 -12.69 3.43
CA ALA A 278 7.84 -11.86 4.50
C ALA A 278 8.78 -10.81 3.91
N PHE A 279 8.63 -9.57 4.38
CA PHE A 279 9.43 -8.43 3.96
C PHE A 279 10.16 -7.81 5.15
N ASN A 280 11.36 -7.30 4.91
CA ASN A 280 12.09 -6.50 5.89
C ASN A 280 11.55 -5.05 5.96
N ARG A 281 12.26 -4.18 6.69
CA ARG A 281 11.89 -2.76 6.85
C ARG A 281 12.03 -1.94 5.56
N ASP A 282 12.91 -2.38 4.66
CA ASP A 282 13.19 -1.73 3.38
C ASP A 282 12.26 -2.22 2.25
N ASP A 283 11.20 -2.95 2.60
CA ASP A 283 10.23 -3.57 1.66
C ASP A 283 10.86 -4.61 0.71
N GLU A 284 12.01 -5.15 1.08
CA GLU A 284 12.63 -6.26 0.37
C GLU A 284 12.10 -7.60 0.89
N ILE A 285 11.87 -8.54 -0.03
CA ILE A 285 11.40 -9.88 0.31
C ILE A 285 12.55 -10.68 0.91
N VAL A 286 12.44 -11.02 2.19
CA VAL A 286 13.40 -11.87 2.90
C VAL A 286 13.03 -13.34 2.81
N ALA A 287 11.73 -13.64 2.77
CA ALA A 287 11.22 -15.00 2.66
C ALA A 287 9.98 -15.07 1.77
N GLY A 288 9.82 -16.17 1.03
CA GLY A 288 8.64 -16.34 0.19
C GLY A 288 8.42 -17.78 -0.24
N PHE A 289 7.17 -18.23 -0.04
CA PHE A 289 6.74 -19.60 -0.26
C PHE A 289 5.41 -19.64 -1.00
N LEU A 290 5.27 -20.64 -1.88
CA LEU A 290 4.03 -20.93 -2.59
C LEU A 290 3.68 -22.39 -2.32
N PHE A 291 2.43 -22.63 -1.91
CA PHE A 291 1.93 -23.94 -1.51
C PHE A 291 0.82 -24.40 -2.45
N LYS A 292 0.87 -25.67 -2.82
CA LYS A 292 -0.20 -26.38 -3.52
C LYS A 292 -0.84 -27.37 -2.56
N ASP A 293 -2.16 -27.48 -2.62
CA ASP A 293 -2.97 -28.45 -1.85
C ASP A 293 -2.79 -28.40 -0.32
N PHE A 294 -2.23 -27.29 0.19
CA PHE A 294 -1.92 -27.06 1.61
C PHE A 294 -0.88 -28.01 2.21
N ASP A 295 -0.20 -28.81 1.39
CA ASP A 295 0.70 -29.85 1.86
C ASP A 295 2.04 -29.90 1.08
N LYS A 296 2.15 -29.22 -0.07
CA LYS A 296 3.36 -29.23 -0.91
C LYS A 296 3.89 -27.84 -1.17
N ILE A 297 5.21 -27.68 -1.10
CA ILE A 297 5.91 -26.42 -1.38
C ILE A 297 6.41 -26.42 -2.83
N VAL A 298 6.15 -25.35 -3.58
CA VAL A 298 6.62 -25.17 -4.95
C VAL A 298 8.08 -24.71 -4.96
N SER A 299 9.00 -25.53 -5.45
CA SER A 299 10.45 -25.24 -5.44
C SER A 299 10.89 -24.25 -6.51
N ASN A 300 10.22 -24.23 -7.66
CA ASN A 300 10.54 -23.32 -8.77
C ASN A 300 9.78 -21.97 -8.70
N TYR A 301 9.22 -21.63 -7.54
CA TYR A 301 8.60 -20.34 -7.32
C TYR A 301 9.66 -19.28 -6.99
N ASN A 302 9.68 -18.18 -7.75
CA ASN A 302 10.58 -17.06 -7.49
C ASN A 302 9.83 -15.94 -6.75
N PRO A 303 10.11 -15.72 -5.45
CA PRO A 303 9.39 -14.73 -4.67
C PRO A 303 9.64 -13.29 -5.13
N LYS A 304 10.75 -12.99 -5.83
CA LYS A 304 11.01 -11.65 -6.40
C LYS A 304 10.00 -11.27 -7.50
N TYR A 305 9.40 -12.25 -8.16
CA TYR A 305 8.38 -12.05 -9.18
C TYR A 305 7.04 -12.61 -8.71
N ILE A 306 6.50 -12.00 -7.65
CA ILE A 306 5.32 -12.43 -6.88
C ILE A 306 4.10 -12.86 -7.76
N ALA A 307 3.90 -12.20 -8.90
CA ALA A 307 2.78 -12.46 -9.81
C ALA A 307 3.03 -13.62 -10.80
N VAL A 308 4.28 -14.03 -10.98
CA VAL A 308 4.67 -15.05 -11.97
C VAL A 308 4.63 -16.43 -11.33
N ILE A 309 3.59 -17.20 -11.66
CA ILE A 309 3.46 -18.59 -11.27
C ILE A 309 3.97 -19.48 -12.41
N PRO A 310 4.87 -20.45 -12.15
CA PRO A 310 5.38 -21.34 -13.19
C PRO A 310 4.27 -22.12 -13.91
N GLU A 311 4.40 -22.28 -15.23
CA GLU A 311 3.44 -23.07 -16.03
C GLU A 311 3.42 -24.54 -15.59
N LYS A 312 4.58 -25.10 -15.22
CA LYS A 312 4.73 -26.43 -14.60
C LYS A 312 5.32 -26.24 -13.21
N LEU A 313 4.62 -26.75 -12.19
CA LEU A 313 5.09 -26.70 -10.80
C LEU A 313 6.08 -27.83 -10.54
N ASN A 314 7.22 -27.48 -9.97
CA ASN A 314 8.11 -28.43 -9.31
C ASN A 314 7.95 -28.27 -7.81
N PHE A 315 8.17 -29.35 -7.06
CA PHE A 315 8.01 -29.34 -5.61
C PHE A 315 9.35 -29.52 -4.91
N VAL A 316 9.46 -28.99 -3.70
CA VAL A 316 10.58 -29.26 -2.80
C VAL A 316 10.60 -30.75 -2.53
N ASN A 317 11.77 -31.37 -2.60
CA ASN A 317 11.89 -32.81 -2.41
C ASN A 317 12.13 -33.18 -0.94
N ILE A 318 11.93 -34.45 -0.59
CA ILE A 318 12.05 -34.93 0.80
C ILE A 318 13.44 -34.71 1.42
N ASN A 319 14.50 -34.57 0.61
CA ASN A 319 15.85 -34.33 1.13
C ASN A 319 16.11 -32.83 1.39
N GLU A 320 15.45 -31.95 0.63
CA GLU A 320 15.57 -30.49 0.77
C GLU A 320 14.71 -29.95 1.91
N ILE A 321 13.67 -30.67 2.36
CA ILE A 321 12.77 -30.18 3.42
C ILE A 321 13.47 -29.99 4.77
N GLU A 322 14.62 -30.63 4.96
CA GLU A 322 15.46 -30.50 6.16
C GLU A 322 16.25 -29.18 6.17
N ASP A 323 16.43 -28.52 5.02
CA ASP A 323 17.10 -27.22 4.94
C ASP A 323 16.46 -26.22 5.90
N GLU A 324 17.28 -25.39 6.55
CA GLU A 324 16.85 -24.48 7.62
C GLU A 324 15.68 -23.56 7.22
N LYS A 325 15.66 -23.17 5.95
CA LYS A 325 14.57 -22.40 5.32
C LYS A 325 13.20 -23.07 5.46
N TYR A 326 13.12 -24.39 5.33
CA TYR A 326 11.87 -25.15 5.40
C TYR A 326 11.63 -25.75 6.78
N SER A 327 12.68 -26.18 7.47
CA SER A 327 12.58 -26.86 8.76
C SER A 327 12.44 -25.92 9.96
N LYS A 328 12.93 -24.66 9.86
CA LYS A 328 12.84 -23.67 10.94
C LYS A 328 12.12 -22.38 10.54
N GLU A 329 12.56 -21.73 9.46
CA GLU A 329 12.06 -20.40 9.08
C GLU A 329 10.58 -20.45 8.67
N LEU A 330 10.20 -21.39 7.81
CA LEU A 330 8.81 -21.59 7.40
C LEU A 330 7.82 -21.82 8.56
N PRO A 331 8.03 -22.77 9.50
CA PRO A 331 7.09 -22.98 10.61
C PRO A 331 6.98 -21.77 11.53
N GLU A 332 8.07 -21.05 11.75
CA GLU A 332 8.07 -19.82 12.53
C GLU A 332 7.21 -18.74 11.84
N LEU A 333 7.41 -18.51 10.54
CA LEU A 333 6.63 -17.53 9.78
C LEU A 333 5.14 -17.90 9.71
N LEU A 334 4.79 -19.18 9.59
CA LEU A 334 3.41 -19.64 9.63
C LEU A 334 2.77 -19.34 10.99
N SER A 335 3.47 -19.63 12.08
CA SER A 335 2.99 -19.38 13.44
C SER A 335 2.79 -17.88 13.69
N LEU A 336 3.73 -17.05 13.23
CA LEU A 336 3.64 -15.60 13.31
C LEU A 336 2.48 -15.03 12.49
N ALA A 337 2.25 -15.53 11.28
CA ALA A 337 1.15 -15.12 10.41
C ALA A 337 -0.21 -15.48 11.01
N GLU A 338 -0.35 -16.71 11.50
CA GLU A 338 -1.55 -17.23 12.18
C GLU A 338 -1.89 -16.38 13.41
N ALA A 339 -0.92 -16.18 14.32
CA ALA A 339 -1.13 -15.40 15.54
C ALA A 339 -1.55 -13.95 15.25
N LYS A 340 -1.00 -13.32 14.20
CA LYS A 340 -1.41 -11.97 13.80
C LYS A 340 -2.82 -11.91 13.22
N LEU A 341 -3.21 -12.91 12.42
CA LEU A 341 -4.57 -13.02 11.91
C LEU A 341 -5.58 -13.24 13.05
N GLU A 342 -5.26 -14.11 14.00
CA GLU A 342 -6.09 -14.31 15.20
C GLU A 342 -6.25 -13.03 16.02
N SER A 343 -5.13 -12.33 16.28
CA SER A 343 -5.14 -11.05 16.98
C SER A 343 -6.01 -10.01 16.26
N PHE A 344 -5.91 -9.93 14.93
CA PHE A 344 -6.74 -9.02 14.14
C PHE A 344 -8.21 -9.42 14.16
N LYS A 345 -8.54 -10.71 14.02
CA LYS A 345 -9.91 -11.21 14.14
C LYS A 345 -10.52 -10.85 15.50
N SER A 346 -9.79 -11.11 16.59
CA SER A 346 -10.23 -10.75 17.95
C SER A 346 -10.45 -9.25 18.09
N PHE A 347 -9.56 -8.42 17.53
CA PHE A 347 -9.74 -6.97 17.46
C PHE A 347 -10.99 -6.56 16.66
N LEU A 348 -11.35 -7.26 15.59
CA LEU A 348 -12.54 -6.93 14.80
C LEU A 348 -13.86 -7.31 15.48
N LEU A 349 -13.87 -8.38 16.28
CA LEU A 349 -15.03 -8.87 17.02
C LEU A 349 -15.27 -8.06 18.29
N THR A 350 -14.21 -7.86 19.05
CA THR A 350 -14.22 -7.08 20.29
C THR A 350 -13.07 -6.08 20.19
N PRO A 351 -13.22 -5.01 19.40
CA PRO A 351 -12.23 -3.97 19.40
C PRO A 351 -12.11 -3.49 20.86
N PRO A 352 -10.88 -3.37 21.41
CA PRO A 352 -10.71 -2.62 22.66
C PRO A 352 -11.44 -1.29 22.44
N PRO A 353 -12.11 -0.73 23.46
CA PRO A 353 -12.82 0.53 23.30
C PRO A 353 -11.87 1.47 22.56
N SER A 354 -12.25 1.83 21.33
CA SER A 354 -11.49 2.80 20.54
C SER A 354 -11.13 3.91 21.50
N PRO A 355 -9.88 4.38 21.60
CA PRO A 355 -9.60 5.52 22.47
C PRO A 355 -10.65 6.57 22.14
N LYS A 356 -11.58 6.80 23.10
CA LYS A 356 -12.85 7.49 22.88
C LYS A 356 -12.50 8.75 22.11
N ASN A 357 -13.02 8.90 20.88
CA ASN A 357 -12.73 10.00 19.94
C ASN A 357 -11.71 11.01 20.47
N THR A 358 -10.41 10.73 20.28
CA THR A 358 -9.34 11.48 20.94
C THR A 358 -9.46 12.98 20.69
N GLY A 359 -9.70 13.75 21.74
CA GLY A 359 -9.64 15.20 21.80
C GLY A 359 -10.90 15.96 21.43
N PHE A 360 -11.92 15.31 20.85
CA PHE A 360 -13.01 16.05 20.22
C PHE A 360 -13.92 16.74 21.23
N LEU A 361 -14.11 18.04 21.05
CA LEU A 361 -15.19 18.78 21.70
C LEU A 361 -16.55 18.18 21.32
N ASN A 362 -17.52 18.32 22.21
CA ASN A 362 -18.91 18.02 21.88
C ASN A 362 -19.40 18.98 20.76
N SER A 363 -20.50 18.61 20.10
CA SER A 363 -21.02 19.36 18.95
C SER A 363 -21.34 20.83 19.28
N SER A 364 -21.80 21.10 20.50
CA SER A 364 -22.14 22.46 20.95
C SER A 364 -20.90 23.33 21.11
N ASP A 365 -19.86 22.81 21.78
CA ASP A 365 -18.60 23.51 22.00
C ASP A 365 -17.82 23.72 20.70
N MET A 366 -17.86 22.74 19.80
CA MET A 366 -17.29 22.89 18.45
C MET A 366 -17.96 24.03 17.67
N PHE A 367 -19.28 24.18 17.79
CA PHE A 367 -20.00 25.29 17.18
C PHE A 367 -19.58 26.64 17.79
N LEU A 368 -19.44 26.72 19.11
CA LEU A 368 -18.97 27.92 19.81
C LEU A 368 -17.56 28.33 19.37
N VAL A 369 -16.59 27.40 19.34
CA VAL A 369 -15.22 27.70 18.89
C VAL A 369 -15.20 28.19 17.44
N THR A 370 -16.00 27.57 16.57
CA THR A 370 -16.09 27.98 15.17
C THR A 370 -16.66 29.39 15.03
N SER A 371 -17.69 29.71 15.81
CA SER A 371 -18.30 31.05 15.89
C SER A 371 -17.30 32.10 16.38
N ILE A 372 -16.64 31.86 17.52
CA ILE A 372 -15.60 32.73 18.10
C ILE A 372 -14.52 33.06 17.06
N LEU A 373 -14.03 32.05 16.34
CA LEU A 373 -12.94 32.24 15.38
C LEU A 373 -13.38 32.94 14.10
N SER A 374 -14.63 32.74 13.67
CA SER A 374 -15.22 33.51 12.58
C SER A 374 -15.28 35.00 12.95
N ASP A 375 -15.81 35.31 14.13
CA ASP A 375 -15.92 36.68 14.64
C ASP A 375 -14.53 37.31 14.83
N PHE A 376 -13.57 36.54 15.34
CA PHE A 376 -12.18 36.98 15.48
C PHE A 376 -11.57 37.37 14.13
N ALA A 377 -11.76 36.52 13.12
CA ALA A 377 -11.23 36.75 11.78
C ALA A 377 -11.89 37.97 11.11
N GLU A 378 -13.20 38.14 11.27
CA GLU A 378 -13.93 39.29 10.74
C GLU A 378 -13.49 40.62 11.39
N VAL A 379 -13.38 40.65 12.71
CA VAL A 379 -12.88 41.83 13.44
C VAL A 379 -11.44 42.13 13.06
N SER A 380 -10.58 41.12 12.98
CA SER A 380 -9.17 41.30 12.57
C SER A 380 -9.06 41.89 11.17
N LYS A 381 -9.82 41.33 10.20
CA LYS A 381 -9.89 41.83 8.83
C LYS A 381 -10.42 43.27 8.77
N ARG A 382 -11.38 43.62 9.64
CA ARG A 382 -11.90 44.99 9.73
C ARG A 382 -10.83 45.94 10.26
N PHE A 383 -10.07 45.55 11.28
CA PHE A 383 -8.96 46.34 11.81
C PHE A 383 -7.81 46.52 10.83
N ASP A 384 -7.52 45.53 9.97
CA ASP A 384 -6.52 45.67 8.90
C ASP A 384 -6.87 46.78 7.90
N SER A 385 -8.16 47.14 7.79
CA SER A 385 -8.63 48.23 6.91
C SER A 385 -8.61 49.62 7.57
N LEU A 386 -8.23 49.73 8.84
CA LEU A 386 -8.25 50.98 9.63
C LEU A 386 -6.83 51.42 10.01
N THR A 387 -6.68 52.71 10.34
CA THR A 387 -5.40 53.20 10.89
C THR A 387 -5.20 52.70 12.33
N PRO A 388 -3.94 52.50 12.80
CA PRO A 388 -3.67 52.06 14.17
C PRO A 388 -4.34 52.92 15.25
N MET A 389 -4.48 54.23 15.00
CA MET A 389 -5.13 55.15 15.93
C MET A 389 -6.66 54.97 15.97
N GLN A 390 -7.31 54.66 14.85
CA GLN A 390 -8.73 54.31 14.83
C GLN A 390 -8.98 52.98 15.54
N VAL A 391 -8.14 51.96 15.28
CA VAL A 391 -8.22 50.67 15.97
C VAL A 391 -8.05 50.84 17.47
N PHE A 392 -7.06 51.63 17.90
CA PHE A 392 -6.85 51.94 19.31
C PHE A 392 -8.09 52.58 19.94
N LYS A 393 -8.67 53.62 19.31
CA LYS A 393 -9.89 54.28 19.82
C LYS A 393 -11.07 53.31 19.97
N ILE A 394 -11.29 52.44 18.98
CA ILE A 394 -12.38 51.44 19.03
C ILE A 394 -12.14 50.46 20.18
N LYS A 395 -10.90 49.96 20.33
CA LYS A 395 -10.54 49.03 21.42
C LYS A 395 -10.67 49.69 22.80
N ASP A 396 -10.28 50.96 22.92
CA ASP A 396 -10.27 51.72 24.18
C ASP A 396 -11.67 52.12 24.65
N SER A 397 -12.57 52.28 23.68
CA SER A 397 -13.96 52.61 23.94
C SER A 397 -14.82 51.39 24.31
N TYR A 398 -14.31 50.16 24.14
CA TYR A 398 -15.06 48.95 24.51
C TYR A 398 -14.75 48.53 25.96
N PRO A 399 -15.74 48.58 26.88
CA PRO A 399 -15.49 48.52 28.32
C PRO A 399 -14.92 47.19 28.81
N ASN A 400 -15.25 46.09 28.12
CA ASN A 400 -14.88 44.73 28.53
C ASN A 400 -13.56 44.26 27.90
N LEU A 401 -12.94 45.01 26.99
CA LEU A 401 -11.70 44.60 26.34
C LEU A 401 -10.48 45.14 27.11
N GLU A 402 -9.53 44.25 27.42
CA GLU A 402 -8.25 44.64 27.98
C GLU A 402 -7.26 44.99 26.87
N ILE A 403 -6.83 46.26 26.85
CA ILE A 403 -5.83 46.72 25.90
C ILE A 403 -4.43 46.49 26.48
N ALA A 404 -3.68 45.60 25.84
CA ALA A 404 -2.25 45.47 26.05
C ALA A 404 -1.50 45.80 24.76
N ALA A 405 -0.55 46.71 24.83
CA ALA A 405 0.28 47.10 23.69
C ALA A 405 1.00 45.88 23.09
N GLY A 406 0.89 45.70 21.78
CA GLY A 406 1.61 44.65 21.03
C GLY A 406 1.00 43.23 21.13
N LYS A 407 -0.08 43.00 21.88
CA LYS A 407 -0.74 41.69 21.89
C LYS A 407 -1.66 41.51 20.67
N ARG A 408 -1.49 40.39 19.96
CA ARG A 408 -2.39 39.95 18.88
C ARG A 408 -3.66 39.25 19.38
N ALA A 409 -3.73 38.96 20.67
CA ALA A 409 -4.87 38.32 21.30
C ALA A 409 -5.96 39.36 21.60
N PHE A 410 -7.22 38.91 21.65
CA PHE A 410 -8.28 39.64 22.34
C PHE A 410 -8.42 39.07 23.74
N THR A 411 -8.53 39.93 24.74
CA THR A 411 -8.66 39.56 26.15
C THR A 411 -9.85 40.30 26.71
N PHE A 412 -10.89 39.57 27.10
CA PHE A 412 -12.13 40.11 27.62
C PHE A 412 -12.22 39.91 29.12
N LYS A 413 -12.69 40.94 29.84
CA LYS A 413 -13.13 40.86 31.22
C LYS A 413 -14.56 40.35 31.22
N ILE A 414 -14.83 39.26 31.92
CA ILE A 414 -16.16 38.66 31.98
C ILE A 414 -16.86 39.19 33.23
N GLN A 415 -18.00 39.87 33.05
CA GLN A 415 -18.77 40.47 34.16
C GLN A 415 -20.03 39.67 34.50
N ASN A 416 -20.60 38.96 33.52
CA ASN A 416 -21.79 38.11 33.67
C ASN A 416 -21.44 36.69 33.20
N SER A 417 -20.67 35.97 34.02
CA SER A 417 -20.13 34.66 33.63
C SER A 417 -21.10 33.51 33.94
N VAL A 418 -21.19 32.56 33.01
CA VAL A 418 -21.67 31.20 33.28
C VAL A 418 -20.56 30.37 33.95
N SER A 419 -19.30 30.78 33.77
CA SER A 419 -18.11 30.16 34.35
C SER A 419 -17.54 30.94 35.55
N LYS A 420 -16.42 30.46 36.13
CA LYS A 420 -15.66 31.19 37.17
C LYS A 420 -14.62 32.17 36.60
N ALA A 421 -14.61 32.39 35.29
CA ALA A 421 -13.58 33.21 34.65
C ALA A 421 -13.75 34.70 34.95
N GLN A 422 -12.69 35.37 35.37
CA GLN A 422 -12.63 36.83 35.43
C GLN A 422 -12.17 37.43 34.11
N LYS A 423 -11.24 36.74 33.42
CA LYS A 423 -10.76 37.13 32.09
C LYS A 423 -10.60 35.92 31.18
N ILE A 424 -10.96 36.08 29.92
CA ILE A 424 -10.72 35.06 28.89
C ILE A 424 -10.03 35.71 27.70
N SER A 425 -8.95 35.08 27.24
CA SER A 425 -8.22 35.51 26.05
C SER A 425 -8.24 34.45 24.96
N VAL A 426 -8.38 34.89 23.71
CA VAL A 426 -8.30 34.06 22.51
C VAL A 426 -7.18 34.54 21.60
N LEU A 427 -6.37 33.58 21.14
CA LEU A 427 -5.25 33.84 20.23
C LEU A 427 -5.07 32.68 19.23
N PRO A 428 -5.23 32.93 17.92
CA PRO A 428 -4.76 32.02 16.89
C PRO A 428 -3.22 31.91 16.92
N VAL A 429 -2.69 30.69 16.95
CA VAL A 429 -1.26 30.40 16.98
C VAL A 429 -0.89 29.38 15.89
N GLN A 430 0.40 29.34 15.56
CA GLN A 430 0.96 28.35 14.64
C GLN A 430 2.39 28.03 15.07
N SER A 431 2.85 26.83 14.72
CA SER A 431 4.23 26.40 14.93
C SER A 431 4.83 25.89 13.62
N LYS A 432 6.13 25.58 13.63
CA LYS A 432 6.81 24.95 12.48
C LYS A 432 6.16 23.63 12.06
N TYR A 433 5.63 22.86 13.01
CA TYR A 433 5.13 21.50 12.79
C TYR A 433 3.60 21.41 12.72
N ASN A 434 2.90 22.36 13.35
CA ASN A 434 1.45 22.34 13.51
C ASN A 434 0.84 23.70 13.13
N THR A 435 -0.11 23.70 12.20
CA THR A 435 -0.94 24.84 11.78
C THR A 435 -2.34 24.77 12.40
N ASN A 436 -3.15 25.84 12.28
CA ASN A 436 -4.53 25.91 12.79
C ASN A 436 -4.65 25.57 14.27
N LEU A 437 -3.88 26.27 15.10
CA LEU A 437 -3.95 26.13 16.54
C LEU A 437 -4.65 27.36 17.13
N THR A 438 -5.45 27.14 18.15
CA THR A 438 -6.12 28.21 18.89
C THR A 438 -5.81 28.06 20.36
N LYS A 439 -5.26 29.13 20.96
CA LYS A 439 -4.98 29.19 22.39
C LYS A 439 -6.05 29.99 23.10
N PHE A 440 -6.59 29.40 24.16
CA PHE A 440 -7.47 30.05 25.12
C PHE A 440 -6.74 30.16 26.45
N THR A 441 -6.74 31.35 27.05
CA THR A 441 -6.18 31.56 28.38
C THR A 441 -7.27 32.14 29.27
N VAL A 442 -7.56 31.46 30.37
CA VAL A 442 -8.57 31.81 31.34
C VAL A 442 -7.89 32.20 32.65
N ALA A 443 -8.16 33.40 33.13
CA ALA A 443 -7.74 33.82 34.47
C ALA A 443 -8.95 33.70 35.41
N CYS A 444 -8.82 32.83 36.41
CA CYS A 444 -9.81 32.59 37.47
C CYS A 444 -9.57 33.52 38.67
N GLU A 445 -10.45 33.48 39.68
CA GLU A 445 -10.37 34.39 40.83
C GLU A 445 -9.04 34.32 41.61
N ASN A 446 -8.73 35.41 42.31
CA ASN A 446 -7.47 35.67 43.02
C ASN A 446 -6.95 34.46 43.81
N GLY A 447 -5.92 33.79 43.28
CA GLY A 447 -5.17 32.71 43.93
C GLY A 447 -5.10 31.42 43.12
N GLU A 448 -5.97 31.20 42.13
CA GLU A 448 -5.90 30.05 41.23
C GLU A 448 -4.97 30.32 40.03
N PRO A 449 -4.21 29.30 39.57
CA PRO A 449 -3.35 29.44 38.40
C PRO A 449 -4.16 29.62 37.12
N ASP A 450 -3.70 30.51 36.23
CA ASP A 450 -4.31 30.70 34.92
C ASP A 450 -4.38 29.37 34.14
N GLU A 451 -5.57 29.01 33.68
CA GLU A 451 -5.78 27.85 32.84
C GLU A 451 -5.50 28.20 31.38
N THR A 452 -4.68 27.39 30.71
CA THR A 452 -4.41 27.59 29.28
C THR A 452 -4.71 26.33 28.50
N PHE A 453 -5.61 26.47 27.52
CA PHE A 453 -6.05 25.41 26.64
C PHE A 453 -5.54 25.65 25.23
N LEU A 454 -5.08 24.58 24.58
CA LEU A 454 -4.67 24.60 23.17
C LEU A 454 -5.57 23.67 22.37
N LEU A 455 -6.16 24.19 21.31
CA LEU A 455 -7.02 23.45 20.39
C LEU A 455 -6.37 23.32 19.00
N LYS A 456 -6.49 22.15 18.38
CA LYS A 456 -6.09 21.86 17.00
C LYS A 456 -7.32 21.75 16.11
N ASP A 457 -7.26 22.37 14.94
CA ASP A 457 -8.32 22.35 13.91
C ASP A 457 -9.71 22.69 14.48
N ASN A 458 -9.72 23.55 15.51
CA ASN A 458 -10.91 24.09 16.17
C ASN A 458 -11.83 23.05 16.84
N ASN A 459 -11.40 21.80 16.95
CA ASN A 459 -12.24 20.73 17.48
C ASN A 459 -11.51 19.75 18.41
N LYS A 460 -10.17 19.77 18.49
CA LYS A 460 -9.40 18.83 19.33
C LYS A 460 -8.62 19.50 20.45
N VAL A 461 -8.85 19.13 21.70
CA VAL A 461 -8.13 19.67 22.88
C VAL A 461 -6.80 18.93 23.09
N VAL A 462 -5.70 19.69 23.13
CA VAL A 462 -4.33 19.18 23.28
C VAL A 462 -3.99 18.98 24.77
N LYS A 463 -3.57 17.77 25.12
CA LYS A 463 -3.22 17.33 26.49
C LYS A 463 -1.80 17.62 26.90
N ASN A 464 -0.84 17.48 25.99
CA ASN A 464 0.58 17.65 26.29
C ASN A 464 1.09 19.09 26.11
N TYR A 465 0.19 20.07 26.10
CA TYR A 465 0.56 21.47 26.10
C TYR A 465 0.93 21.89 27.52
N ASN A 466 2.10 22.52 27.70
CA ASN A 466 2.59 22.92 29.02
C ASN A 466 2.26 24.40 29.29
N PRO A 467 1.37 24.72 30.26
CA PRO A 467 1.01 26.10 30.59
C PRO A 467 2.17 26.92 31.13
N GLN A 468 3.18 26.30 31.77
CA GLN A 468 4.36 27.00 32.30
C GLN A 468 5.27 27.54 31.19
N TYR A 469 5.22 26.94 29.99
CA TYR A 469 5.99 27.36 28.83
C TYR A 469 5.05 27.66 27.65
N PRO A 470 4.24 28.74 27.73
CA PRO A 470 3.12 28.97 26.82
C PRO A 470 3.51 29.35 25.38
N ASN A 471 4.81 29.46 25.11
CA ASN A 471 5.37 29.69 23.77
C ASN A 471 5.94 28.40 23.14
N VAL A 472 5.99 27.30 23.88
CA VAL A 472 6.54 26.02 23.42
C VAL A 472 5.38 25.08 23.05
N ILE A 473 5.15 24.93 21.75
CA ILE A 473 4.14 24.01 21.22
C ILE A 473 4.81 22.66 20.93
N PRO A 474 4.31 21.53 21.47
CA PRO A 474 4.88 20.22 21.21
C PRO A 474 4.94 19.87 19.72
N GLU A 475 6.01 19.20 19.28
CA GLU A 475 6.14 18.74 17.89
C GLU A 475 5.05 17.70 17.56
N VAL A 476 4.84 16.74 18.47
CA VAL A 476 3.79 15.71 18.39
C VAL A 476 2.70 16.03 19.41
N LEU A 477 1.48 16.28 18.93
CA LEU A 477 0.32 16.59 19.78
C LEU A 477 -0.34 15.31 20.33
N LYS A 478 -0.59 15.31 21.64
CA LYS A 478 -1.44 14.32 22.31
C LYS A 478 -2.74 14.99 22.71
N PHE A 479 -3.84 14.26 22.74
CA PHE A 479 -5.18 14.83 22.97
C PHE A 479 -5.82 14.24 24.23
N TYR A 480 -6.70 15.01 24.86
CA TYR A 480 -7.53 14.53 25.98
C TYR A 480 -8.57 13.52 25.49
N ASP A 481 -9.05 12.64 26.36
CA ASP A 481 -10.25 11.84 26.06
C ASP A 481 -11.56 12.57 26.42
N GLU A 482 -12.71 12.00 26.07
CA GLU A 482 -14.02 12.63 26.26
C GLU A 482 -14.39 12.82 27.74
N ASP A 483 -13.97 11.91 28.62
CA ASP A 483 -14.27 12.03 30.05
C ASP A 483 -13.36 13.08 30.68
N GLU A 484 -12.08 13.11 30.28
CA GLU A 484 -11.13 14.15 30.67
C GLU A 484 -11.61 15.53 30.21
N ILE A 485 -12.12 15.69 28.98
CA ILE A 485 -12.65 16.98 28.50
C ILE A 485 -13.82 17.45 29.36
N LYS A 486 -14.71 16.55 29.81
CA LYS A 486 -15.83 16.91 30.70
C LYS A 486 -15.34 17.46 32.04
N THR A 487 -14.17 17.01 32.53
CA THR A 487 -13.57 17.54 33.76
C THR A 487 -12.93 18.92 33.61
N LEU A 488 -12.67 19.39 32.39
CA LEU A 488 -12.04 20.70 32.13
C LEU A 488 -13.04 21.87 32.20
N GLU A 489 -14.34 21.61 32.37
CA GLU A 489 -15.42 22.61 32.42
C GLU A 489 -15.40 23.64 31.24
N LEU A 490 -14.79 23.26 30.11
CA LEU A 490 -14.46 24.15 29.00
C LEU A 490 -15.70 24.83 28.38
N SER A 491 -16.85 24.15 28.40
CA SER A 491 -18.10 24.63 27.80
C SER A 491 -18.54 25.98 28.38
N GLY A 492 -18.38 26.18 29.70
CA GLY A 492 -18.73 27.46 30.35
C GLY A 492 -17.86 28.61 29.83
N TYR A 493 -16.54 28.39 29.77
CA TYR A 493 -15.59 29.39 29.25
C TYR A 493 -15.85 29.73 27.77
N LEU A 494 -16.18 28.73 26.95
CA LEU A 494 -16.49 28.93 25.54
C LEU A 494 -17.79 29.72 25.32
N GLN A 495 -18.80 29.52 26.17
CA GLN A 495 -20.05 30.29 26.10
C GLN A 495 -19.82 31.76 26.44
N ASP A 496 -19.12 32.03 27.55
CA ASP A 496 -18.80 33.39 27.98
C ASP A 496 -17.98 34.12 26.91
N LEU A 497 -16.96 33.45 26.37
CA LEU A 497 -16.12 34.01 25.32
C LEU A 497 -16.88 34.25 24.00
N ASN A 498 -17.76 33.34 23.60
CA ASN A 498 -18.56 33.51 22.38
C ASN A 498 -19.49 34.72 22.51
N SER A 499 -20.13 34.90 23.66
CA SER A 499 -21.03 36.04 23.90
C SER A 499 -20.29 37.38 23.81
N GLU A 500 -19.15 37.51 24.50
CA GLU A 500 -18.34 38.73 24.47
C GLU A 500 -17.70 38.97 23.09
N MET A 501 -17.20 37.93 22.41
CA MET A 501 -16.60 38.07 21.08
C MET A 501 -17.63 38.54 20.04
N SER A 502 -18.85 38.00 20.08
CA SER A 502 -19.93 38.43 19.19
C SER A 502 -20.42 39.85 19.51
N ALA A 503 -20.52 40.22 20.79
CA ALA A 503 -20.85 41.59 21.20
C ALA A 503 -19.78 42.58 20.73
N PHE A 504 -18.50 42.22 20.89
CA PHE A 504 -17.38 43.02 20.42
C PHE A 504 -17.36 43.17 18.90
N ARG A 505 -17.64 42.09 18.16
CA ARG A 505 -17.81 42.15 16.70
C ARG A 505 -18.88 43.16 16.32
N ASN A 506 -20.09 43.04 16.87
CA ASN A 506 -21.18 43.96 16.55
C ASN A 506 -20.80 45.41 16.85
N TYR A 507 -20.17 45.67 17.99
CA TYR A 507 -19.65 46.99 18.34
C TYR A 507 -18.65 47.54 17.30
N VAL A 508 -17.66 46.74 16.88
CA VAL A 508 -16.67 47.15 15.87
C VAL A 508 -17.35 47.49 14.54
N PHE A 509 -18.34 46.70 14.13
CA PHE A 509 -19.08 46.95 12.89
C PHE A 509 -19.98 48.19 12.98
N GLU A 510 -20.63 48.44 14.12
CA GLU A 510 -21.40 49.65 14.36
C GLU A 510 -20.51 50.90 14.30
N GLN A 511 -19.38 50.91 15.02
CA GLN A 511 -18.46 52.05 15.05
C GLN A 511 -17.85 52.35 13.68
N THR A 512 -17.69 51.34 12.83
CA THR A 512 -17.08 51.50 11.49
C THR A 512 -18.09 51.74 10.38
N ASN A 513 -19.40 51.62 10.63
CA ASN A 513 -20.48 51.96 9.69
C ASN A 513 -20.98 53.41 9.85
N ILE A 514 -20.55 54.13 10.89
CA ILE A 514 -21.04 55.49 11.19
C ILE A 514 -20.40 56.58 10.29
N GLU A 515 -19.42 56.26 9.45
CA GLU A 515 -18.80 57.22 8.51
C GLU A 515 -19.57 57.49 7.19
N THR A 516 -20.89 57.24 7.14
CA THR A 516 -21.76 57.80 6.08
C THR A 516 -23.00 58.51 6.62
N LYS A 517 -22.83 59.41 7.59
CA LYS A 517 -23.74 60.55 7.76
C LYS A 517 -22.94 61.85 7.71
N PRO A 518 -23.25 62.79 6.79
CA PRO A 518 -22.61 64.10 6.80
C PRO A 518 -23.05 64.82 8.07
N VAL A 519 -22.12 64.97 9.00
CA VAL A 519 -22.33 65.86 10.15
C VAL A 519 -22.49 67.26 9.57
N LYS A 520 -23.72 67.79 9.61
CA LYS A 520 -23.99 69.22 9.49
C LYS A 520 -23.27 69.90 10.64
N ILE A 521 -22.06 70.37 10.38
CA ILE A 521 -21.34 71.32 11.21
C ILE A 521 -22.19 72.60 11.20
N LYS A 522 -22.88 72.89 12.31
CA LYS A 522 -23.34 74.25 12.57
C LYS A 522 -22.14 75.07 13.04
N HIS A 523 -21.84 76.08 12.24
CA HIS A 523 -20.78 77.09 12.37
C HIS A 523 -20.70 77.78 13.74
N CYS A 524 -19.46 78.04 14.18
CA CYS A 524 -18.83 79.38 14.16
C CYS A 524 -17.34 79.22 14.47
N VAL A 525 -16.36 79.93 13.91
CA VAL A 525 -16.25 80.89 12.80
C VAL A 525 -14.78 80.84 12.33
N GLU A 526 -14.59 81.31 11.11
CA GLU A 526 -13.49 81.16 10.18
C GLU A 526 -12.09 81.69 10.56
N ARG A 527 -11.10 81.00 9.96
CA ARG A 527 -9.90 81.51 9.27
C ARG A 527 -8.93 82.44 10.03
N LYS A 528 -7.73 81.90 10.24
CA LYS A 528 -6.52 82.37 9.51
C LYS A 528 -5.57 81.20 9.25
N ILE A 529 -5.53 80.76 7.99
CA ILE A 529 -4.37 80.09 7.42
C ILE A 529 -3.26 81.14 7.31
N ARG A 530 -2.11 80.88 7.93
CA ARG A 530 -0.83 81.39 7.44
C ARG A 530 0.10 80.21 7.23
N GLU A 531 0.47 80.06 5.98
CA GLU A 531 1.42 79.11 5.44
C GLU A 531 2.80 79.24 6.10
N ASN A 532 3.42 78.08 6.26
CA ASN A 532 4.83 77.81 6.00
C ASN A 532 5.87 78.78 6.56
N LYS A 533 6.46 78.38 7.69
CA LYS A 533 7.92 78.23 7.72
C LYS A 533 8.26 76.78 8.03
N LYS A 534 8.80 76.12 7.00
CA LYS A 534 9.73 74.99 7.11
C LYS A 534 10.79 75.36 8.15
N LEU A 535 10.57 75.03 9.42
CA LEU A 535 11.67 74.77 10.32
C LEU A 535 12.18 73.39 9.91
N ARG A 536 13.18 73.45 9.02
CA ARG A 536 14.23 72.46 8.87
C ARG A 536 14.69 72.13 10.29
N VAL A 537 14.10 71.11 10.91
CA VAL A 537 14.84 70.33 11.89
C VAL A 537 15.85 69.61 11.02
N GLN A 538 17.06 70.15 11.04
CA GLN A 538 18.24 69.48 10.55
C GLN A 538 18.16 68.05 11.04
N LYS A 539 18.28 67.09 10.10
CA LYS A 539 18.68 65.72 10.44
C LYS A 539 19.97 65.86 11.24
N THR A 540 19.89 65.88 12.56
CA THR A 540 21.03 65.54 13.38
C THR A 540 21.24 64.05 13.17
N ASP A 541 22.45 63.70 12.76
CA ASP A 541 22.92 62.37 12.36
C ASP A 541 22.93 61.33 13.50
N TYR A 542 22.04 61.45 14.51
CA TYR A 542 22.04 60.60 15.70
C TYR A 542 21.40 59.21 15.48
N ASP A 543 20.45 59.06 14.55
CA ASP A 543 19.77 57.77 14.33
C ASP A 543 20.46 56.84 13.32
N LYS A 544 21.36 57.38 12.47
CA LYS A 544 22.10 56.58 11.49
C LYS A 544 23.37 55.96 12.05
N LEU A 545 24.02 56.59 13.04
CA LEU A 545 25.18 56.01 13.71
C LEU A 545 24.80 54.76 14.53
N ASN A 546 23.62 54.74 15.15
CA ASN A 546 23.25 53.69 16.11
C ASN A 546 22.83 52.36 15.46
N LYS A 547 22.16 52.39 14.29
CA LYS A 547 21.77 51.17 13.55
C LYS A 547 22.95 50.47 12.87
N LYS A 548 23.97 51.22 12.40
CA LYS A 548 25.20 50.63 11.84
C LYS A 548 26.06 50.01 12.94
N ALA A 549 26.22 50.71 14.06
CA ALA A 549 26.95 50.18 15.22
C ALA A 549 26.30 48.90 15.77
N PHE A 550 24.96 48.88 15.88
CA PHE A 550 24.23 47.68 16.29
C PHE A 550 24.40 46.51 15.32
N LYS A 551 24.25 46.76 14.01
CA LYS A 551 24.46 45.71 13.00
C LYS A 551 25.89 45.18 12.99
N LEU A 552 26.89 46.03 13.22
CA LEU A 552 28.29 45.63 13.30
C LEU A 552 28.56 44.82 14.58
N LEU A 553 28.00 45.23 15.72
CA LEU A 553 28.05 44.48 16.98
C LEU A 553 27.46 43.08 16.81
N VAL A 554 26.24 42.98 16.27
CA VAL A 554 25.58 41.70 16.03
C VAL A 554 26.40 40.82 15.10
N LYS A 555 26.94 41.39 14.01
CA LYS A 555 27.78 40.64 13.08
C LYS A 555 29.05 40.10 13.75
N ASN A 556 29.78 40.94 14.47
CA ASN A 556 31.02 40.54 15.16
C ASN A 556 30.76 39.52 16.26
N CYS A 557 29.69 39.68 17.06
CA CYS A 557 29.32 38.70 18.09
C CYS A 557 28.91 37.35 17.48
N THR A 558 28.28 37.37 16.30
CA THR A 558 27.90 36.14 15.60
C THR A 558 29.13 35.44 15.01
N GLU A 559 30.12 36.18 14.51
CA GLU A 559 31.39 35.64 14.00
C GLU A 559 32.25 35.06 15.14
N ASP A 560 32.34 35.76 16.28
CA ASP A 560 33.04 35.29 17.48
C ASP A 560 32.36 34.02 18.03
N PHE A 561 31.02 34.00 18.10
CA PHE A 561 30.25 32.83 18.54
C PHE A 561 30.46 31.61 17.64
N ASN A 562 30.42 31.81 16.33
CA ASN A 562 30.64 30.71 15.37
C ASN A 562 32.09 30.20 15.40
N SER A 563 33.05 31.06 15.72
CA SER A 563 34.45 30.66 15.91
C SER A 563 34.61 29.85 17.19
N ALA A 564 33.96 30.28 18.28
CA ALA A 564 33.95 29.58 19.56
C ALA A 564 33.29 28.19 19.47
N ILE A 565 32.20 28.04 18.71
CA ILE A 565 31.56 26.73 18.47
C ILE A 565 32.50 25.77 17.73
N LYS A 566 33.37 26.27 16.83
CA LYS A 566 34.30 25.41 16.10
C LYS A 566 35.45 24.90 16.96
N SER A 567 35.83 25.61 18.03
CA SER A 567 36.86 25.22 19.00
C SER A 567 36.32 24.46 20.23
N LEU A 568 34.99 24.27 20.33
CA LEU A 568 34.30 23.69 21.49
C LEU A 568 34.76 22.27 21.86
N ASN A 569 35.17 21.47 20.86
CA ASN A 569 35.58 20.08 21.08
C ASN A 569 37.05 19.93 21.54
N GLU A 570 37.87 20.98 21.39
CA GLU A 570 39.32 20.91 21.68
C GLU A 570 39.72 21.72 22.93
N LYS A 571 39.06 22.85 23.23
CA LYS A 571 39.38 23.69 24.40
C LYS A 571 38.15 24.40 25.00
N PRO A 572 37.46 23.78 25.97
CA PRO A 572 36.20 24.29 26.53
C PRO A 572 36.35 25.54 27.41
N GLU A 573 37.54 25.80 27.96
CA GLU A 573 37.78 27.01 28.76
C GLU A 573 37.87 28.27 27.88
N GLU A 574 38.50 28.19 26.71
CA GLU A 574 38.57 29.30 25.74
C GLU A 574 37.17 29.67 25.21
N PHE A 575 36.26 28.69 25.11
CA PHE A 575 34.85 28.95 24.75
C PHE A 575 34.15 29.78 25.81
N LYS A 576 34.35 29.46 27.10
CA LYS A 576 33.72 30.18 28.20
C LYS A 576 34.23 31.62 28.30
N GLU A 577 35.53 31.83 28.15
CA GLU A 577 36.13 33.17 28.09
C GLU A 577 35.58 33.99 26.91
N MET A 578 35.38 33.36 25.75
CA MET A 578 34.86 34.04 24.56
C MET A 578 33.36 34.40 24.71
N MET A 579 32.57 33.55 25.37
CA MET A 579 31.18 33.86 25.72
C MET A 579 31.07 35.01 26.73
N ASP A 580 31.93 35.04 27.76
CA ASP A 580 31.99 36.13 28.73
C ASP A 580 32.42 37.45 28.06
N SER A 581 33.34 37.40 27.10
CA SER A 581 33.73 38.56 26.29
C SER A 581 32.58 39.09 25.40
N ILE A 582 31.79 38.19 24.78
CA ILE A 582 30.60 38.59 24.00
C ILE A 582 29.56 39.24 24.92
N GLN A 583 29.27 38.63 26.07
CA GLN A 583 28.34 39.15 27.06
C GLN A 583 28.74 40.57 27.49
N LYS A 584 30.02 40.76 27.83
CA LYS A 584 30.56 42.05 28.26
C LYS A 584 30.45 43.14 27.17
N ARG A 585 30.70 42.81 25.90
CA ARG A 585 30.54 43.77 24.78
C ARG A 585 29.08 44.15 24.55
N VAL A 586 28.16 43.21 24.70
CA VAL A 586 26.71 43.48 24.60
C VAL A 586 26.26 44.37 25.76
N ASP A 587 26.71 44.08 26.97
CA ASP A 587 26.40 44.87 28.16
C ASP A 587 26.99 46.28 28.06
N GLU A 588 28.23 46.45 27.60
CA GLU A 588 28.84 47.77 27.35
C GLU A 588 28.09 48.58 26.28
N TYR A 589 27.56 47.92 25.24
CA TYR A 589 26.71 48.58 24.23
C TYR A 589 25.36 49.05 24.83
N LEU A 590 24.77 48.25 25.71
CA LEU A 590 23.50 48.57 26.37
C LEU A 590 23.67 49.64 27.47
N PHE A 591 24.78 49.62 28.22
CA PHE A 591 25.08 50.60 29.26
C PHE A 591 25.59 51.94 28.72
N ASN A 592 26.29 51.98 27.59
CA ASN A 592 26.62 53.26 26.94
C ASN A 592 25.38 53.95 26.35
N LYS A 593 24.29 53.20 26.12
CA LYS A 593 22.99 53.73 25.69
C LYS A 593 22.27 54.50 26.81
N THR A 594 22.47 54.12 28.07
CA THR A 594 21.78 54.75 29.22
C THR A 594 22.44 56.04 29.70
N LYS A 595 23.74 56.27 29.44
CA LYS A 595 24.39 57.57 29.74
C LYS A 595 24.03 58.68 28.75
N THR A 596 23.81 58.36 27.47
CA THR A 596 23.43 59.36 26.45
C THR A 596 22.02 59.92 26.59
N ASP A 597 21.12 59.18 27.25
CA ASP A 597 19.72 59.62 27.46
C ASP A 597 19.55 60.47 28.74
N SER A 598 20.63 60.72 29.50
CA SER A 598 20.60 61.44 30.80
C SER A 598 21.10 62.89 30.76
N ASN A 599 21.39 63.45 29.57
CA ASN A 599 21.88 64.83 29.40
C ASN A 599 21.05 65.64 28.37
N PHE A 600 19.72 65.57 28.42
CA PHE A 600 18.82 66.53 27.76
C PHE A 600 17.60 66.85 28.60
#